data_AF-L1PUB9-F1
#
_entry.id   AF-L1PUB9-F1
#
_cell.length_a   1.000
_cell.length_b   1.000
_cell.length_c   1.000
_cell.angle_alpha   90.00
_cell.angle_beta   90.00
_cell.angle_gamma   90.00
#
_symmetry.space_group_name_H-M   'P 1'
#
loop_
_entity.id
_entity.type
_entity.pdbx_description
1 polymer ?
#
loop_
_entity_poly.entity_id
_entity_poly.type
_entity_poly.pdbx_seq_one_letter_code
_entity_poly.pdbx_strand_id
1 'polypeptide(L)' 'MKTKAIIDNFLYKIELFYRNFGNEWSINDFAEDKNQKNVIKEFLPFLESKGIIEIVSEEKFKIIDLPSNRL' A
#
# COMPACT_ATOMS: atom_id res chain seq x y z
N MET A 1 -7.31 11.86 -12.33
CA MET A 1 -6.27 12.72 -11.72
C MET A 1 -6.10 12.49 -10.21
N LYS A 2 -7.16 12.53 -9.39
CA LYS A 2 -7.04 12.32 -7.92
C LYS A 2 -6.60 10.90 -7.50
N THR A 3 -7.11 9.86 -8.17
CA THR A 3 -6.77 8.44 -7.87
C THR A 3 -5.29 8.14 -8.08
N LYS A 4 -4.70 8.60 -9.19
CA LYS A 4 -3.27 8.39 -9.49
C LYS A 4 -2.39 9.00 -8.41
N ALA A 5 -2.67 10.24 -7.98
CA ALA A 5 -1.90 10.88 -6.92
C ALA A 5 -1.97 10.13 -5.57
N ILE A 6 -3.12 9.54 -5.25
CA ILE A 6 -3.29 8.70 -4.04
C ILE A 6 -2.43 7.44 -4.16
N ILE A 7 -2.46 6.76 -5.30
CA ILE A 7 -1.66 5.56 -5.56
C ILE A 7 -0.16 5.87 -5.53
N ASP A 8 0.27 6.92 -6.23
CA ASP A 8 1.69 7.32 -6.27
C ASP A 8 2.21 7.64 -4.86
N ASN A 9 1.43 8.37 -4.05
CA ASN A 9 1.75 8.66 -2.65
C ASN A 9 1.77 7.40 -1.77
N PHE A 10 0.85 6.47 -2.00
CA PHE A 10 0.81 5.19 -1.28
C PHE A 10 2.05 4.34 -1.57
N LEU A 11 2.43 4.19 -2.85
CA LEU A 11 3.64 3.49 -3.27
C LEU A 11 4.91 4.11 -2.67
N TYR A 12 5.00 5.45 -2.69
CA TYR A 12 6.10 6.16 -2.06
C TYR A 12 6.21 5.87 -0.55
N LYS A 13 5.08 5.85 0.17
CA LYS A 13 5.08 5.51 1.59
C LYS A 13 5.48 4.05 1.85
N ILE A 14 5.05 3.09 1.01
CA ILE A 14 5.47 1.68 1.11
C ILE A 14 7.00 1.57 1.06
N GLU A 15 7.63 2.27 0.10
CA GLU A 15 9.10 2.31 -0.04
C GLU A 15 9.77 2.81 1.23
N LEU A 16 9.28 3.90 1.80
CA LEU A 16 9.84 4.47 3.03
C LEU A 16 9.62 3.56 4.24
N PHE A 17 8.41 3.00 4.39
CA PHE A 17 8.01 2.33 5.61
C PHE A 17 8.71 0.98 5.77
N TYR A 18 8.77 0.19 4.69
CA TYR A 18 9.46 -1.10 4.71
C TYR A 18 10.94 -0.97 5.08
N ARG A 19 11.61 0.08 4.58
CA ARG A 19 13.04 0.31 4.82
C ARG A 19 13.36 0.77 6.25
N ASN A 20 12.39 1.34 6.98
CA ASN A 20 12.68 2.07 8.22
C ASN A 20 11.90 1.60 9.46
N PHE A 21 10.69 1.05 9.31
CA PHE A 21 9.76 0.90 10.44
C PHE A 21 9.13 -0.49 10.57
N GLY A 22 9.40 -1.39 9.62
CA GLY A 22 8.83 -2.74 9.59
C GLY A 22 7.84 -2.93 8.45
N ASN A 23 7.24 -4.12 8.38
CA ASN A 23 6.52 -4.55 7.21
C ASN A 23 5.02 -4.78 7.41
N GLU A 24 4.50 -4.79 8.64
CA GLU A 24 3.08 -4.96 8.92
C GLU A 24 2.38 -3.60 9.08
N TRP A 25 1.33 -3.37 8.30
CA TRP A 25 0.63 -2.08 8.28
C TRP A 25 -0.87 -2.20 8.07
N SER A 26 -1.59 -1.15 8.48
CA SER A 26 -3.00 -0.94 8.17
C SER A 26 -3.19 0.12 7.09
N ILE A 27 -4.27 0.02 6.31
CA ILE A 27 -4.71 1.09 5.39
C ILE A 27 -4.86 2.43 6.14
N ASN A 28 -5.27 2.39 7.40
CA ASN A 28 -5.45 3.57 8.24
C ASN A 28 -4.13 4.32 8.53
N ASP A 29 -2.98 3.66 8.42
CA ASP A 29 -1.67 4.30 8.58
C ASP A 29 -1.27 5.16 7.37
N PHE A 30 -1.92 4.93 6.22
CA PHE A 30 -1.60 5.60 4.96
C PHE A 30 -2.60 6.70 4.59
N ALA A 31 -3.84 6.60 5.09
CA ALA A 31 -4.94 7.48 4.73
C ALA A 31 -5.93 7.66 5.88
N GLU A 32 -6.38 8.92 6.09
CA GLU A 32 -7.46 9.25 7.03
C GLU A 32 -8.82 9.36 6.32
N ASP A 33 -8.83 9.91 5.10
CA ASP A 33 -10.03 10.12 4.29
C ASP A 33 -10.60 8.82 3.72
N LYS A 34 -11.93 8.68 3.76
CA LYS A 34 -12.64 7.48 3.30
C LYS A 34 -12.40 7.18 1.81
N ASN A 35 -12.34 8.21 0.96
CA ASN A 35 -12.10 8.01 -0.46
C ASN A 35 -10.65 7.51 -0.71
N GLN A 36 -9.66 8.05 0.00
CA GLN A 36 -8.29 7.54 -0.07
C GLN A 36 -8.18 6.09 0.38
N LYS A 37 -8.83 5.73 1.51
CA LYS A 37 -8.86 4.36 2.01
C LYS A 37 -9.45 3.38 1.00
N ASN A 38 -10.56 3.75 0.36
CA ASN A 38 -11.19 2.93 -0.66
C ASN A 38 -10.28 2.72 -1.88
N VAL A 39 -9.63 3.78 -2.37
CA VAL A 39 -8.68 3.68 -3.49
C VAL A 39 -7.52 2.75 -3.15
N ILE A 40 -6.95 2.87 -1.94
CA ILE A 40 -5.86 1.99 -1.48
C ILE A 40 -6.36 0.55 -1.40
N LYS A 41 -7.52 0.32 -0.77
CA LYS A 41 -8.12 -1.00 -0.61
C LYS A 41 -8.36 -1.71 -1.95
N GLU A 42 -8.90 -0.99 -2.94
CA GLU A 42 -9.10 -1.50 -4.30
C GLU A 42 -7.78 -1.81 -5.03
N PHE A 43 -6.68 -1.15 -4.63
CA PHE A 43 -5.37 -1.34 -5.23
C PHE A 43 -4.52 -2.45 -4.59
N LEU A 44 -4.79 -2.82 -3.33
CA LEU A 44 -4.03 -3.88 -2.63
C LEU A 44 -3.98 -5.21 -3.40
N PRO A 45 -5.07 -5.74 -3.99
CA PRO A 45 -5.01 -7.01 -4.74
C PRO A 45 -4.06 -6.95 -5.94
N PHE A 46 -3.91 -5.78 -6.58
CA PHE A 46 -2.94 -5.61 -7.64
C PHE A 46 -1.50 -5.73 -7.11
N LEU A 47 -1.19 -5.08 -5.98
CA LEU A 47 0.14 -5.18 -5.36
C LEU A 47 0.45 -6.60 -4.87
N GLU A 48 -0.55 -7.29 -4.33
CA GLU A 48 -0.42 -8.69 -3.94
C GLU A 48 -0.12 -9.59 -5.14
N SER A 49 -0.83 -9.38 -6.27
CA SER A 49 -0.56 -10.11 -7.52
C SER A 49 0.84 -9.87 -8.09
N LYS A 50 1.49 -8.77 -7.71
CA LYS A 50 2.87 -8.42 -8.06
C LYS A 50 3.90 -8.94 -7.06
N GLY A 51 3.48 -9.57 -5.96
CA GLY A 51 4.34 -10.05 -4.89
C GLY A 51 4.97 -8.93 -4.07
N ILE A 52 4.38 -7.73 -4.06
CA ILE A 52 4.86 -6.57 -3.31
C ILE A 52 4.33 -6.62 -1.87
N ILE A 53 3.08 -7.06 -1.70
CA ILE A 53 2.44 -7.21 -0.40
C ILE A 53 1.77 -8.58 -0.25
N GLU A 54 1.38 -8.91 0.97
CA GLU A 54 0.45 -9.98 1.33
C GLU A 54 -0.68 -9.39 2.16
N ILE A 55 -1.93 -9.63 1.76
CA ILE A 55 -3.10 -9.16 2.50
C ILE A 55 -3.32 -10.07 3.71
N VAL A 56 -3.30 -9.48 4.91
CA VAL A 56 -3.47 -10.20 6.18
C VAL A 56 -4.94 -10.18 6.61
N SER A 57 -5.62 -9.07 6.39
CA SER A 57 -7.05 -8.91 6.64
C SER A 57 -7.62 -7.78 5.79
N GLU A 58 -8.92 -7.51 5.92
CA GLU A 58 -9.62 -6.47 5.16
C GLU A 58 -8.96 -5.08 5.19
N GLU A 59 -8.25 -4.75 6.28
CA GLU A 59 -7.58 -3.46 6.45
C GLU A 59 -6.08 -3.57 6.76
N LYS A 60 -5.49 -4.77 6.75
CA LYS A 60 -4.08 -4.99 7.12
C LYS A 60 -3.34 -5.78 6.05
N PHE A 61 -2.08 -5.42 5.84
CA PHE A 61 -1.19 -6.07 4.89
C PHE A 61 0.26 -6.10 5.38
N LYS A 62 1.03 -7.02 4.82
CA LYS A 62 2.48 -7.13 4.98
C LYS A 62 3.16 -6.65 3.70
N ILE A 63 4.20 -5.85 3.81
CA ILE A 63 5.09 -5.54 2.68
C ILE A 63 6.13 -6.67 2.58
N ILE A 64 6.24 -7.29 1.41
CA ILE A 64 7.15 -8.41 1.14
C ILE A 64 8.32 -7.95 0.25
N ASP A 65 8.05 -7.05 -0.69
CA ASP A 65 9.03 -6.51 -1.61
C ASP A 65 8.73 -5.03 -1.87
N LEU A 66 9.65 -4.36 -2.53
CA LEU A 66 9.55 -2.95 -2.83
C LEU A 66 8.86 -2.71 -4.18
N PRO A 67 7.96 -1.71 -4.28
CA PRO A 67 7.38 -1.29 -5.54
C PRO A 67 8.42 -1.07 -6.66
N SER A 68 9.55 -0.43 -6.34
CA SER A 68 10.66 -0.16 -7.27
C SER A 68 11.34 -1.40 -7.85
N ASN A 69 11.12 -2.58 -7.26
CA ASN A 69 11.62 -3.85 -7.78
C ASN A 69 10.62 -4.55 -8.72
N ARG A 70 9.35 -4.13 -8.76
CA ARG A 70 8.23 -4.91 -9.33
C ARG A 70 7.30 -4.12 -10.26
N LEU A 71 7.32 -2.79 -10.20
CA LEU A 71 6.51 -1.86 -11.01
C LEU A 71 7.42 -0.98 -11.87
#